data_AF-A0A925A588-F1
#
_entry.id   AF-A0A925A588-F1
#
_cell.length_a   1.000
_cell.length_b   1.000
_cell.length_c   1.000
_cell.angle_alpha   90.00
_cell.angle_beta   90.00
_cell.angle_gamma   90.00
#
_symmetry.space_group_name_H-M   'P 1'
#
loop_
_entity.id
_entity.type
_entity.pdbx_description
1 polymer ?
#
loop_
_entity_poly.entity_id
_entity_poly.type
_entity_poly.pdbx_seq_one_letter_code
_entity_poly.pdbx_strand_id
1 'polypeptide(L)'
;MTGPRFSTFDSAYLVPFLLERDTGPRRYLLTNRGREPVDGVTVSLLGPGVMPATAPSTLEVGESIEVSIAARDLARSTVLVVRWFRPSGEEFLWRVSF
;
A
#
# COMPACT_ATOMS: atom_id res chain seq x y z
N MET A 1 16.77 -0.86 27.67
CA MET A 1 16.87 -0.26 26.32
C MET A 1 17.61 -1.23 25.43
N THR A 2 16.87 -2.04 24.67
CA THR A 2 17.44 -2.90 23.62
C THR A 2 17.37 -2.09 22.33
N GLY A 3 18.52 -1.70 21.79
CA GLY A 3 18.58 -1.00 20.50
C GLY A 3 18.01 -1.85 19.37
N PRO A 4 17.63 -1.23 18.23
CA PRO A 4 17.07 -1.96 17.10
C PRO A 4 18.07 -3.02 16.64
N ARG A 5 17.65 -4.29 16.64
CA ARG A 5 18.38 -5.36 15.97
C ARG A 5 18.18 -5.17 14.48
N PHE A 6 19.11 -4.50 13.82
CA PHE A 6 19.17 -4.56 12.38
C PHE A 6 19.52 -5.99 11.98
N SER A 7 18.69 -6.61 11.15
CA SER A 7 19.02 -7.89 10.55
C SER A 7 20.28 -7.72 9.71
N THR A 8 21.20 -8.69 9.77
CA THR A 8 22.42 -8.67 8.94
C THR A 8 22.10 -8.94 7.46
N PHE A 9 20.88 -9.42 7.17
CA PHE A 9 20.38 -9.69 5.82
C PHE A 9 18.87 -9.43 5.73
N ASP A 10 18.43 -8.84 4.63
CA ASP A 10 17.01 -8.72 4.29
C ASP A 10 16.62 -9.85 3.33
N SER A 11 15.55 -10.58 3.64
CA SER A 11 14.97 -11.55 2.72
C SER A 11 13.91 -10.87 1.88
N ALA A 12 13.82 -11.25 0.61
CA ALA A 12 12.77 -10.77 -0.27
C ALA A 12 11.40 -11.08 0.35
N TYR A 13 10.56 -10.06 0.46
CA TYR A 13 9.23 -10.16 1.03
C TYR A 13 8.20 -10.09 -0.09
N LEU A 14 7.27 -11.05 -0.10
CA LEU A 14 6.15 -11.01 -1.02
C LEU A 14 5.20 -9.90 -0.61
N VAL A 15 4.93 -8.99 -1.54
CA VAL A 15 3.93 -7.94 -1.35
C VAL A 15 2.58 -8.59 -0.98
N PRO A 16 1.97 -8.25 0.17
CA PRO A 16 0.81 -8.96 0.69
C PRO A 16 -0.50 -8.45 0.10
N PHE A 17 -0.47 -7.52 -0.86
CA PHE A 17 -1.66 -6.80 -1.30
C PHE A 17 -2.15 -7.24 -2.68
N LEU A 18 -3.47 -7.25 -2.81
CA LEU A 18 -4.18 -7.26 -4.09
C LEU A 18 -4.77 -5.86 -4.32
N LEU A 19 -4.62 -5.32 -5.53
CA LEU A 19 -5.28 -4.08 -5.95
C LEU A 19 -6.30 -4.36 -7.05
N GLU A 20 -7.58 -4.26 -6.73
CA GLU A 20 -8.68 -4.36 -7.67
C GLU A 20 -8.99 -3.00 -8.27
N ARG A 21 -9.18 -2.94 -9.61
CA ARG A 21 -9.31 -1.69 -10.38
C ARG A 21 -10.72 -1.45 -10.94
N ASP A 22 -11.56 -2.47 -10.91
CA ASP A 22 -12.90 -2.45 -11.50
C ASP A 22 -13.98 -2.36 -10.41
N THR A 23 -13.78 -1.44 -9.46
CA THR A 23 -14.71 -1.26 -8.32
C THR A 23 -15.61 -0.03 -8.49
N GLY A 24 -15.62 0.54 -9.70
CA GLY A 24 -16.37 1.74 -10.08
C GLY A 24 -15.46 2.84 -10.62
N PRO A 25 -16.04 3.95 -11.10
CA PRO A 25 -15.26 5.03 -11.68
C PRO A 25 -14.26 5.58 -10.67
N ARG A 26 -12.96 5.51 -10.99
CA ARG A 26 -11.86 6.09 -10.18
C ARG A 26 -11.71 5.48 -8.78
N ARG A 27 -12.31 4.32 -8.54
CA ARG A 27 -12.21 3.58 -7.28
C ARG A 27 -11.35 2.36 -7.47
N TYR A 28 -10.56 2.08 -6.44
CA TYR A 28 -9.69 0.93 -6.34
C TYR A 28 -9.87 0.33 -4.95
N LEU A 29 -9.72 -0.98 -4.84
CA LEU A 29 -9.77 -1.67 -3.55
C LEU A 29 -8.42 -2.34 -3.30
N LEU A 30 -7.76 -1.92 -2.22
CA LEU A 30 -6.51 -2.50 -1.76
C LEU A 30 -6.82 -3.48 -0.63
N THR A 31 -6.60 -4.77 -0.85
CA THR A 31 -6.90 -5.83 0.12
C THR A 31 -5.62 -6.50 0.62
N ASN A 32 -5.49 -6.69 1.93
CA ASN A 32 -4.43 -7.56 2.48
C ASN A 32 -4.79 -9.04 2.20
N ARG A 33 -4.08 -9.65 1.25
CA ARG A 33 -4.15 -11.09 0.91
C ARG A 33 -2.94 -11.86 1.44
N GLY A 34 -2.15 -11.25 2.32
CA GLY A 34 -1.03 -11.88 3.01
C GLY A 34 -1.48 -12.92 4.03
N ARG A 35 -0.54 -13.29 4.91
CA ARG A 35 -0.76 -14.29 5.97
C ARG A 35 -0.73 -13.70 7.38
N GLU A 36 -0.55 -12.39 7.49
CA GLU A 36 -0.41 -11.67 8.75
C GLU A 36 -1.03 -10.27 8.61
N PRO A 37 -1.46 -9.65 9.72
CA PRO A 37 -1.84 -8.25 9.72
C PRO A 37 -0.64 -7.36 9.41
N VAL A 38 -0.91 -6.22 8.80
CA VAL A 38 0.10 -5.19 8.52
C VAL A 38 -0.38 -3.85 9.05
N ASP A 39 0.57 -3.03 9.50
CA ASP A 39 0.26 -1.77 10.17
C ASP A 39 0.78 -0.55 9.40
N GLY A 40 0.26 0.63 9.74
CA GLY A 40 0.66 1.90 9.15
C GLY A 40 0.46 1.95 7.64
N VAL A 41 -0.52 1.20 7.12
CA VAL A 41 -0.83 1.15 5.69
C VAL A 41 -1.22 2.54 5.23
N THR A 42 -0.45 3.06 4.29
CA THR A 42 -0.66 4.39 3.69
C THR A 42 -0.52 4.28 2.18
N VAL A 43 -1.31 5.08 1.48
CA VAL A 43 -1.31 5.13 0.03
C VAL A 43 -0.94 6.55 -0.39
N SER A 44 -0.05 6.66 -1.37
CA SER A 44 0.41 7.95 -1.92
C SER A 44 0.36 7.93 -3.44
N LEU A 45 -0.09 9.03 -4.04
CA LEU A 45 -0.09 9.22 -5.49
C LEU A 45 1.09 10.09 -5.90
N LEU A 46 1.93 9.59 -6.80
CA LEU A 46 3.00 10.36 -7.42
C LEU A 46 2.64 10.63 -8.87
N GLY A 47 2.62 11.90 -9.28
CA GLY A 47 2.25 12.34 -10.63
C GLY A 47 0.95 13.15 -10.68
N PRO A 48 0.44 13.46 -11.89
CA PRO A 48 -0.76 14.29 -12.05
C PRO A 48 -2.04 13.55 -11.63
N GLY A 49 -2.68 14.06 -10.58
CA GLY A 49 -3.97 13.57 -10.11
C GLY A 49 -4.27 14.10 -8.72
N VAL A 50 -5.46 13.77 -8.22
CA VAL A 50 -5.89 14.10 -6.86
C VAL A 50 -6.32 12.82 -6.17
N MET A 51 -5.79 12.60 -4.98
CA MET A 51 -6.18 11.50 -4.10
C MET A 51 -6.40 12.09 -2.71
N PRO A 52 -7.51 11.77 -2.03
CA PRO A 52 -7.72 12.15 -0.63
C PRO A 52 -6.60 11.57 0.24
N ALA A 53 -6.17 12.33 1.25
CA ALA A 53 -5.22 11.82 2.23
C ALA A 53 -5.85 10.62 2.96
N THR A 54 -5.08 9.53 3.07
CA THR A 54 -5.46 8.35 3.83
C THR A 54 -4.74 8.39 5.17
N ALA A 55 -5.49 8.31 6.27
CA ALA A 55 -4.87 8.10 7.57
C ALA A 55 -4.19 6.72 7.58
N PRO A 56 -3.04 6.56 8.26
CA PRO A 56 -2.46 5.24 8.45
C PRO A 56 -3.47 4.30 9.11
N SER A 57 -3.58 3.08 8.60
CA SER A 57 -4.47 2.06 9.13
C SER A 57 -3.78 0.72 9.26
N THR A 58 -4.21 -0.05 10.25
CA THR A 58 -3.94 -1.49 10.29
C THR A 58 -4.88 -2.21 9.33
N LEU A 59 -4.38 -3.21 8.61
CA LEU A 59 -5.22 -4.13 7.85
C LEU A 59 -4.99 -5.56 8.31
N GLU A 60 -6.04 -6.15 8.86
CA GLU A 60 -6.12 -7.59 9.11
C GLU A 60 -6.11 -8.37 7.80
N VAL A 61 -5.85 -9.67 7.88
CA VAL A 61 -5.89 -10.54 6.71
C VAL A 61 -7.31 -10.58 6.13
N GLY A 62 -7.45 -10.19 4.87
CA GLY A 62 -8.73 -10.08 4.16
C GLY A 62 -9.37 -8.69 4.23
N GLU A 63 -8.90 -7.80 5.10
CA GLU A 63 -9.41 -6.43 5.16
C GLU A 63 -8.95 -5.58 3.99
N SER A 64 -9.72 -4.54 3.69
CA SER A 64 -9.53 -3.71 2.52
C SER A 64 -9.70 -2.22 2.82
N ILE A 65 -8.99 -1.39 2.05
CA ILE A 65 -9.16 0.07 2.02
C ILE A 65 -9.59 0.47 0.62
N GLU A 66 -10.60 1.33 0.55
CA GLU A 66 -10.96 1.99 -0.70
C GLU A 66 -9.99 3.13 -1.01
N VAL A 67 -9.43 3.13 -2.21
CA VAL A 67 -8.58 4.18 -2.73
C VAL A 67 -9.31 4.87 -3.87
N SER A 68 -9.56 6.17 -3.73
CA SER A 68 -10.23 6.99 -4.74
C SER A 68 -9.24 7.95 -5.40
N ILE A 69 -9.11 7.90 -6.74
CA ILE A 69 -8.11 8.67 -7.49
C ILE A 69 -8.75 9.40 -8.67
N ALA A 70 -8.74 10.73 -8.64
CA ALA A 70 -9.20 11.57 -9.74
C ALA A 70 -8.03 12.04 -10.61
N ALA A 71 -7.95 11.56 -11.86
CA ALA A 71 -7.04 12.06 -12.88
C ALA A 71 -7.67 11.99 -14.28
N ARG A 72 -7.06 12.67 -15.26
CA ARG A 72 -7.46 12.59 -16.68
C ARG A 72 -6.96 11.33 -17.37
N ASP A 73 -5.71 10.95 -17.09
CA ASP A 73 -5.05 9.77 -17.65
C ASP A 73 -4.00 9.28 -16.63
N LEU A 74 -4.31 8.19 -15.92
CA LEU A 74 -3.42 7.64 -14.90
C LEU A 74 -2.23 6.89 -15.51
N ALA A 75 -2.42 6.22 -16.65
CA ALA A 75 -1.41 5.35 -17.25
C ALA A 75 -0.18 6.13 -17.77
N ARG A 76 -0.35 7.40 -18.12
CA ARG A 76 0.71 8.18 -18.77
C ARG A 76 1.82 8.64 -17.82
N SER A 77 1.51 9.02 -16.59
CA SER A 77 2.51 9.63 -15.69
C SER A 77 2.20 9.52 -14.20
N THR A 78 1.38 8.56 -13.77
CA THR A 78 1.08 8.37 -12.34
C THR A 78 1.54 7.04 -11.81
N VAL A 79 1.88 7.02 -10.53
CA VAL A 79 2.28 5.84 -9.77
C VAL A 79 1.57 5.89 -8.42
N LEU A 80 1.01 4.75 -8.01
CA LEU A 80 0.56 4.57 -6.64
C LEU A 80 1.69 3.94 -5.83
N VAL A 81 1.96 4.45 -4.65
CA VAL A 81 2.88 3.83 -3.70
C VAL A 81 2.07 3.42 -2.48
N VAL A 82 2.12 2.14 -2.17
CA VAL A 82 1.58 1.57 -0.92
C VAL A 82 2.74 1.36 0.02
N ARG A 83 2.64 1.89 1.23
CA ARG A 83 3.66 1.77 2.29
C ARG A 83 3.03 1.12 3.51
N TRP A 84 3.72 0.20 4.16
CA TRP A 84 3.26 -0.51 5.35
C TRP A 84 4.41 -1.04 6.20
N PHE A 85 4.08 -1.52 7.40
CA PHE A 85 4.97 -2.23 8.30
C PHE A 85 4.48 -3.65 8.56
N ARG A 86 5.43 -4.59 8.66
CA ARG A 86 5.16 -5.93 9.18
C ARG A 86 5.07 -5.90 10.72
N PRO A 87 4.50 -6.95 11.36
CA PRO A 87 4.52 -7.08 12.82
C PRO A 87 5.92 -7.06 13.43
N SER A 88 6.93 -7.48 12.67
CA SER A 88 8.35 -7.44 13.05
C SER A 88 8.97 -6.04 12.98
N GLY A 89 8.25 -5.05 12.43
CA GLY A 89 8.62 -3.63 12.43
C GLY A 89 9.36 -3.15 11.19
N GLU A 90 9.71 -4.02 10.25
CA GLU A 90 10.31 -3.62 8.99
C GLU A 90 9.29 -2.92 8.09
N GLU A 91 9.76 -1.85 7.42
CA GLU A 91 8.96 -1.07 6.49
C GLU A 91 9.13 -1.59 5.07
N PHE A 92 8.03 -1.64 4.33
CA PHE A 92 8.02 -2.02 2.93
C PHE A 92 7.23 -1.01 2.09
N LEU A 93 7.62 -0.93 0.82
CA LEU A 93 6.94 -0.13 -0.18
C LEU A 93 6.65 -0.98 -1.42
N TRP A 94 5.45 -0.80 -1.98
CA TRP A 94 5.04 -1.40 -3.23
C TRP A 94 4.62 -0.32 -4.21
N ARG A 95 5.34 -0.28 -5.33
CA ARG A 95 5.05 0.61 -6.46
C ARG A 95 4.05 -0.06 -7.40
N VAL A 96 2.89 0.57 -7.60
CA VAL A 96 1.88 0.14 -8.56
C VAL A 96 1.85 1.09 -9.77
N SER A 97 1.89 0.52 -10.97
CA SER A 97 1.69 1.27 -12.23
C SER A 97 0.21 1.24 -12.63
N PHE A 98 -0.25 2.28 -13.32
CA PHE A 98 -1.62 2.37 -13.83
C PHE A 98 -1.78 1.86 -15.25
#